data_AF-A0AAJ7BJN8-F1
#
_entry.id   AF-A0AAJ7BJN8-F1
#
_cell.length_a   1.000
_cell.length_b   1.000
_cell.length_c   1.000
_cell.angle_alpha   90.00
_cell.angle_beta   90.00
_cell.angle_gamma   90.00
#
_symmetry.space_group_name_H-M   'P 1'
#
loop_
_entity.id
_entity.type
_entity.pdbx_description
1 polymer ?
#
loop_
_entity_poly.entity_id
_entity_poly.type
_entity_poly.pdbx_seq_one_letter_code
_entity_poly.pdbx_strand_id
1 'polypeptide(L)'
;MNTLFFITLAFACVYGAPSGNEIICQPGSQSTLDCNTCICSADGTKFSCTTMKCSTTKYFNEDGTLKKPGDVAHNPLLRNKRDKQVCTPGSSFNVDCNKCTCAADGSAAACTRRLCLKKREITPEVETHVRSTKSWGPAYIQGTSCTPGEQFSSECNTCVCDPDGQSAGCTLMLCV
;
A
#
# COMPACT_ATOMS: atom_id res chain seq x y z
N MET A 1 63.86 24.17 39.41
CA MET A 1 62.96 23.52 40.39
C MET A 1 62.04 24.58 40.96
N ASN A 2 60.75 24.26 41.08
CA ASN A 2 59.62 25.05 41.61
C ASN A 2 58.86 26.01 40.69
N THR A 3 58.13 25.36 39.77
CA THR A 3 56.69 25.47 39.49
C THR A 3 55.87 26.48 40.34
N LEU A 4 55.38 27.56 39.71
CA LEU A 4 54.20 28.29 40.18
C LEU A 4 52.94 27.62 39.61
N PHE A 5 52.03 27.21 40.50
CA PHE A 5 50.72 26.67 40.16
C PHE A 5 49.78 27.81 39.71
N PHE A 6 49.33 27.77 38.45
CA PHE A 6 48.18 28.56 38.01
C PHE A 6 46.90 27.79 38.33
N ILE A 7 46.14 28.24 39.32
CA ILE A 7 44.80 27.72 39.59
C ILE A 7 43.82 28.52 38.72
N THR A 8 43.47 27.98 37.56
CA THR A 8 42.34 28.47 36.77
C THR A 8 41.05 27.90 37.36
N LEU A 9 40.34 28.70 38.15
CA LEU A 9 38.94 28.42 38.51
C LEU A 9 38.09 28.56 37.24
N ALA A 10 37.86 27.44 36.55
CA ALA A 10 36.85 27.36 35.52
C ALA A 10 35.48 27.50 36.21
N PHE A 11 34.83 28.65 36.04
CA PHE A 11 33.40 28.77 36.28
C PHE A 11 32.71 27.80 35.31
N ALA A 12 32.33 26.63 35.82
CA ALA A 12 31.40 25.75 35.12
C ALA A 12 30.08 26.51 35.01
N CYS A 13 29.81 27.12 33.86
CA CYS A 13 28.45 27.42 33.47
C CYS A 13 27.71 26.08 33.42
N VAL A 14 26.98 25.76 34.49
CA VAL A 14 25.94 24.75 34.46
C VAL A 14 24.87 25.30 33.53
N TYR A 15 25.00 25.03 32.24
CA TYR A 15 23.90 25.12 31.30
C TYR A 15 22.97 23.97 31.63
N GLY A 16 22.13 24.16 32.65
CA GLY A 16 20.89 23.41 32.76
C GLY A 16 20.09 23.72 31.52
N ALA A 17 20.07 22.79 30.57
CA ALA A 17 19.15 22.87 29.44
C ALA A 17 17.73 23.02 30.03
N PRO A 18 16.94 24.01 29.60
CA PRO A 18 15.56 24.08 30.02
C PRO A 18 14.89 22.82 29.47
N SER A 19 14.30 21.98 30.32
CA SER A 19 13.36 20.94 29.88
C SER A 19 12.08 21.64 29.40
N GLY A 20 12.17 22.33 28.27
CA GLY A 20 11.02 22.85 27.57
C GLY A 20 10.32 21.67 26.91
N ASN A 21 9.04 21.52 27.21
CA ASN A 21 8.14 20.61 26.48
C ASN A 21 8.38 20.79 24.98
N GLU A 22 9.00 19.78 24.36
CA GLU A 22 9.24 19.78 22.91
C GLU A 22 7.87 19.79 22.23
N ILE A 23 7.59 20.85 21.48
CA ILE A 23 6.36 20.96 20.70
C ILE A 23 6.53 20.03 19.50
N ILE A 24 5.87 18.88 19.56
CA ILE A 24 5.95 17.82 18.55
C ILE A 24 4.91 17.99 17.43
N CYS A 25 3.90 18.82 17.66
CA CYS A 25 2.82 19.07 16.70
C CYS A 25 2.18 20.44 16.87
N GLN A 26 1.53 20.94 15.82
CA GLN A 26 0.80 22.21 15.88
C GLN A 26 -0.47 22.04 16.71
N PRO A 27 -0.68 22.81 17.80
CA PRO A 27 -1.84 22.69 18.66
C PRO A 27 -3.17 22.72 17.88
N GLY A 28 -4.03 21.74 18.14
CA GLY A 28 -5.34 21.61 17.49
C GLY A 28 -5.30 21.11 16.04
N SER A 29 -4.10 20.87 15.47
CA SER A 29 -3.97 20.28 14.15
C SER A 29 -4.50 18.84 14.12
N GLN A 30 -5.11 18.48 12.99
CA GLN A 30 -5.49 17.10 12.70
C GLN A 30 -4.46 16.46 11.77
N SER A 31 -4.05 15.26 12.11
CA SER A 31 -3.11 14.46 11.32
C SER A 31 -3.52 13.00 11.35
N THR A 32 -3.18 12.27 10.30
CA THR A 32 -3.35 10.83 10.29
C THR A 32 -2.02 10.17 10.69
N LEU A 33 -2.06 9.34 11.73
CA LEU A 33 -0.94 8.46 12.13
C LEU A 33 -1.40 7.02 11.90
N ASP A 34 -0.67 6.31 11.04
CA ASP A 34 -1.11 5.04 10.43
C ASP A 34 -2.47 5.17 9.75
N CYS A 35 -3.48 4.44 10.25
CA CYS A 35 -4.86 4.55 9.81
C CYS A 35 -5.70 5.40 10.77
N ASN A 36 -5.15 5.81 11.91
CA ASN A 36 -5.90 6.52 12.95
C ASN A 36 -5.85 8.04 12.73
N THR A 37 -6.99 8.67 12.94
CA THR A 37 -7.10 10.14 12.92
C THR A 37 -6.74 10.67 14.29
N CYS A 38 -5.81 11.61 14.34
CA CYS A 38 -5.27 12.17 15.55
C CYS A 38 -5.43 13.69 15.61
N ILE A 39 -5.65 14.22 16.81
CA ILE A 39 -5.69 15.64 17.11
C ILE A 39 -4.55 15.98 18.07
N CYS A 40 -3.78 17.00 17.73
CA CYS A 40 -2.71 17.52 18.58
C CYS A 40 -3.30 18.28 19.79
N SER A 41 -2.78 18.00 20.99
CA SER A 41 -3.19 18.65 22.23
C SER A 41 -2.89 20.16 22.21
N ALA A 42 -3.61 20.93 23.03
CA ALA A 42 -3.51 22.39 23.06
C ALA A 42 -2.12 22.92 23.47
N ASP A 43 -1.34 22.10 24.18
CA ASP A 43 0.04 22.39 24.57
C ASP A 43 1.07 21.91 23.53
N GLY A 44 0.64 21.26 22.45
CA GLY A 44 1.51 20.81 21.34
C GLY A 44 2.38 19.60 21.65
N THR A 45 2.12 18.92 22.77
CA THR A 45 3.02 17.88 23.30
C THR A 45 2.55 16.44 23.05
N LYS A 46 1.27 16.25 22.72
CA LYS A 46 0.64 14.92 22.62
C LYS A 46 -0.37 14.86 21.48
N PHE A 47 -0.62 13.64 21.01
CA PHE A 47 -1.73 13.34 20.11
C PHE A 47 -2.82 12.55 20.85
N SER A 48 -4.08 12.87 20.56
CA SER A 48 -5.23 12.05 20.88
C SER A 48 -5.75 11.43 19.60
N CYS A 49 -5.69 10.11 19.49
CA CYS A 49 -5.97 9.37 18.26
C CYS A 49 -7.21 8.49 18.40
N THR A 50 -7.91 8.26 17.29
CA THR A 50 -8.84 7.12 17.19
C THR A 50 -8.08 5.81 17.45
N THR A 51 -8.79 4.77 17.90
CA THR A 51 -8.20 3.47 18.22
C THR A 51 -8.71 2.39 17.27
N MET A 52 -8.74 2.70 15.97
CA MET A 52 -9.02 1.70 14.96
C MET A 52 -7.88 0.68 14.96
N LYS A 53 -8.23 -0.61 14.84
CA LYS A 53 -7.25 -1.66 14.60
C LYS A 53 -6.69 -1.49 13.20
N CYS A 54 -5.62 -0.71 13.09
CA CYS A 54 -4.84 -0.65 11.88
C CYS A 54 -4.22 -2.03 11.63
N SER A 55 -4.24 -2.50 10.38
CA SER A 55 -3.56 -3.73 9.98
C SER A 55 -2.04 -3.49 9.96
N THR A 56 -1.45 -3.31 11.14
CA THR A 56 -0.03 -2.96 11.35
C THR A 56 0.90 -4.11 11.01
N THR A 57 0.39 -5.35 10.98
CA THR A 57 1.17 -6.58 10.72
C THR A 57 1.82 -6.63 9.35
N LYS A 58 1.35 -5.84 8.36
CA LYS A 58 1.94 -5.84 7.02
C LYS A 58 3.20 -4.98 6.91
N TYR A 59 3.28 -3.88 7.66
CA TYR A 59 4.35 -2.88 7.51
C TYR A 59 5.22 -2.71 8.75
N PHE A 60 4.76 -3.16 9.92
CA PHE A 60 5.49 -3.05 11.18
C PHE A 60 5.74 -4.43 11.78
N ASN A 61 6.91 -4.57 12.43
CA ASN A 61 7.27 -5.70 13.27
C ASN A 61 6.55 -5.60 14.62
N GLU A 62 6.56 -6.68 15.41
CA GLU A 62 5.94 -6.71 16.74
C GLU A 62 6.60 -5.73 17.73
N ASP A 63 7.86 -5.34 17.47
CA ASP A 63 8.61 -4.34 18.22
C ASP A 63 8.32 -2.89 17.79
N GLY A 64 7.40 -2.68 16.84
CA GLY A 64 7.02 -1.37 16.31
C GLY A 64 7.97 -0.80 15.25
N THR A 65 9.03 -1.53 14.87
CA THR A 65 9.93 -1.11 13.79
C THR A 65 9.31 -1.37 12.41
N LEU A 66 9.65 -0.54 11.42
CA LEU A 66 9.17 -0.73 10.03
C LEU A 66 9.83 -1.98 9.41
N LYS A 67 9.02 -2.88 8.84
CA LYS A 67 9.47 -4.03 8.05
C LYS A 67 10.29 -3.57 6.86
N LYS A 68 11.37 -4.28 6.53
CA LYS A 68 12.16 -3.94 5.33
C LYS A 68 11.30 -4.20 4.09
N PRO A 69 11.55 -3.48 2.97
CA PRO A 69 10.82 -3.68 1.73
C PRO A 69 10.78 -5.15 1.27
N GLY A 70 11.88 -5.88 1.50
CA GLY A 70 11.96 -7.31 1.20
C GLY A 70 11.08 -8.19 2.08
N ASP A 71 10.86 -7.82 3.34
CA ASP A 71 10.00 -8.58 4.26
C ASP A 71 8.52 -8.40 3.91
N VAL A 72 8.12 -7.18 3.51
CA VAL A 72 6.75 -6.87 3.08
C VAL A 72 6.41 -7.59 1.77
N ALA A 73 7.37 -7.61 0.83
CA ALA A 73 7.20 -8.26 -0.47
C ALA A 73 7.50 -9.77 -0.46
N HIS A 74 7.91 -10.33 0.69
CA HIS A 74 8.46 -11.69 0.80
C HIS A 74 9.56 -11.95 -0.25
N ASN A 75 10.33 -10.91 -0.56
CA ASN A 75 11.37 -10.93 -1.57
C ASN A 75 12.67 -10.39 -0.95
N PRO A 76 13.57 -11.28 -0.48
CA PRO A 76 14.82 -10.87 0.16
C PRO A 76 15.77 -10.08 -0.76
N LEU A 77 15.48 -10.02 -2.07
CA LEU A 77 16.26 -9.24 -3.03
C LEU A 77 15.87 -7.76 -3.09
N LEU A 78 14.73 -7.35 -2.52
CA LEU A 78 14.33 -5.95 -2.44
C LEU A 78 15.00 -5.29 -1.23
N ARG A 79 16.08 -4.55 -1.49
CA ARG A 79 16.98 -4.07 -0.43
C ARG A 79 17.54 -2.69 -0.71
N ASN A 80 18.12 -2.10 0.34
CA ASN A 80 18.89 -0.88 0.21
C ASN A 80 20.32 -1.20 -0.27
N LYS A 81 20.93 -0.27 -1.00
CA LYS A 81 22.29 -0.43 -1.55
C LYS A 81 23.36 -0.70 -0.48
N ARG A 82 23.07 -0.41 0.79
CA ARG A 82 24.01 -0.54 1.92
C ARG A 82 24.00 -1.93 2.57
N ASP A 83 23.04 -2.78 2.23
CA ASP A 83 22.91 -4.11 2.82
C ASP A 83 24.01 -5.05 2.29
N LYS A 84 24.90 -5.50 3.19
CA LYS A 84 26.02 -6.39 2.84
C LYS A 84 25.59 -7.84 2.57
N GLN A 85 24.57 -8.29 3.30
CA GLN A 85 24.00 -9.64 3.17
C GLN A 85 22.49 -9.53 3.05
N VAL A 86 21.94 -10.34 2.16
CA VAL A 86 20.62 -10.09 1.55
C VAL A 86 19.77 -11.34 1.49
N CYS A 87 20.43 -12.49 1.49
CA CYS A 87 19.87 -13.82 1.61
C CYS A 87 20.88 -14.67 2.40
N THR A 88 20.42 -15.80 2.93
CA THR A 88 21.30 -16.74 3.63
C THR A 88 22.21 -17.44 2.61
N PRO A 89 23.55 -17.39 2.75
CA PRO A 89 24.48 -18.05 1.83
C PRO A 89 24.09 -19.49 1.50
N GLY A 90 24.09 -19.84 0.21
CA GLY A 90 23.73 -21.19 -0.27
C GLY A 90 22.24 -21.56 -0.14
N SER A 91 21.40 -20.72 0.46
CA SER A 91 19.97 -21.00 0.60
C SER A 91 19.26 -21.01 -0.75
N SER A 92 18.19 -21.80 -0.82
CA SER A 92 17.24 -21.78 -1.93
C SER A 92 15.92 -21.19 -1.46
N PHE A 93 15.36 -20.28 -2.23
CA PHE A 93 14.10 -19.59 -1.92
C PHE A 93 13.35 -19.27 -3.22
N ASN A 94 12.09 -18.89 -3.10
CA ASN A 94 11.30 -18.44 -4.24
C ASN A 94 11.09 -16.92 -4.16
N VAL A 95 11.21 -16.26 -5.31
CA VAL A 95 10.76 -14.88 -5.51
C VAL A 95 9.66 -14.94 -6.55
N ASP A 96 8.44 -14.60 -6.12
CA ASP A 96 7.23 -14.88 -6.88
C ASP A 96 7.18 -16.36 -7.31
N CYS A 97 7.17 -16.64 -8.61
CA CYS A 97 7.17 -17.98 -9.19
C CYS A 97 8.57 -18.50 -9.56
N ASN A 98 9.62 -17.71 -9.33
CA ASN A 98 10.98 -18.04 -9.71
C ASN A 98 11.75 -18.66 -8.56
N LYS A 99 12.47 -19.75 -8.85
CA LYS A 99 13.37 -20.39 -7.89
C LYS A 99 14.72 -19.70 -7.92
N CYS A 100 15.22 -19.31 -6.76
CA CYS A 100 16.46 -18.59 -6.56
C CYS A 100 17.43 -19.38 -5.69
N THR A 101 18.72 -19.22 -5.93
CA THR A 101 19.81 -19.74 -5.10
C THR A 101 20.74 -18.60 -4.71
N CYS A 102 20.98 -18.45 -3.40
CA CYS A 102 21.82 -17.39 -2.84
C CYS A 102 23.31 -17.71 -3.07
N ALA A 103 24.07 -16.69 -3.47
CA ALA A 103 25.53 -16.77 -3.61
C ALA A 103 26.21 -17.06 -2.27
N ALA A 104 27.44 -17.57 -2.32
CA ALA A 104 28.19 -17.98 -1.13
C ALA A 104 28.53 -16.82 -0.19
N ASP A 105 28.59 -15.59 -0.70
CA ASP A 105 28.81 -14.37 0.07
C ASP A 105 27.51 -13.74 0.61
N GLY A 106 26.36 -14.31 0.24
CA GLY A 106 25.05 -13.79 0.63
C GLY A 106 24.70 -12.44 0.01
N SER A 107 25.44 -11.97 -1.00
CA SER A 107 25.28 -10.63 -1.59
C SER A 107 24.34 -10.62 -2.79
N ALA A 108 24.11 -11.76 -3.44
CA ALA A 108 23.25 -11.86 -4.61
C ALA A 108 22.59 -13.24 -4.68
N ALA A 109 21.61 -13.39 -5.57
CA ALA A 109 21.03 -14.69 -5.89
C ALA A 109 20.86 -14.84 -7.40
N ALA A 110 21.02 -16.07 -7.89
CA ALA A 110 20.69 -16.45 -9.25
C ALA A 110 19.29 -17.07 -9.27
N CYS A 111 18.41 -16.57 -10.14
CA CYS A 111 17.02 -17.01 -10.21
C CYS A 111 16.66 -17.52 -11.62
N THR A 112 15.67 -18.42 -11.70
CA THR A 112 15.00 -18.72 -12.96
C THR A 112 14.32 -17.47 -13.53
N ARG A 113 13.97 -17.47 -14.83
CA ARG A 113 13.35 -16.33 -15.52
C ARG A 113 11.97 -16.69 -16.10
N ARG A 114 11.11 -17.25 -15.27
CA ARG A 114 9.70 -17.53 -15.58
C ARG A 114 8.91 -16.24 -15.51
N LEU A 115 7.97 -16.06 -16.45
CA LEU A 115 6.98 -14.99 -16.38
C LEU A 115 5.98 -15.33 -15.27
N CYS A 116 5.99 -14.56 -14.19
CA CYS A 116 5.08 -14.75 -13.07
C CYS A 116 3.79 -13.95 -13.30
N LEU A 117 2.72 -14.65 -13.68
CA LEU A 117 1.40 -14.05 -13.75
C LEU A 117 0.89 -13.82 -12.32
N LYS A 118 0.69 -12.56 -11.93
CA LYS A 118 0.01 -12.25 -10.68
C LYS A 118 -1.43 -12.74 -10.80
N LYS A 119 -1.79 -13.80 -10.08
CA LYS A 119 -3.18 -14.12 -9.83
C LYS A 119 -3.72 -12.90 -9.07
N ARG A 120 -4.72 -12.19 -9.62
CA ARG A 120 -5.39 -11.13 -8.85
C ARG A 120 -5.94 -11.80 -7.60
N GLU A 121 -5.30 -11.58 -6.46
CA GLU A 121 -5.90 -11.92 -5.18
C GLU A 121 -7.13 -11.03 -5.07
N ILE A 122 -8.29 -11.65 -5.26
CA ILE A 122 -9.57 -11.01 -5.03
C ILE A 122 -9.63 -10.80 -3.51
N THR A 123 -9.17 -9.65 -3.04
CA THR A 123 -9.47 -9.20 -1.69
C THR A 123 -10.98 -8.95 -1.61
N PRO A 124 -11.68 -9.38 -0.55
CA PRO A 124 -13.13 -9.20 -0.43
C PRO A 124 -13.57 -7.73 -0.46
N GLU A 125 -12.68 -6.76 -0.20
CA GLU A 125 -12.96 -5.32 -0.38
C GLU A 125 -13.10 -4.85 -1.84
N VAL A 126 -12.70 -5.67 -2.81
CA VAL A 126 -12.84 -5.38 -4.25
C VAL A 126 -13.99 -6.17 -4.87
N GLU A 127 -14.85 -6.81 -4.06
CA GLU A 127 -16.09 -7.41 -4.58
C GLU A 127 -17.13 -6.37 -4.98
N THR A 128 -17.08 -5.15 -4.45
CA THR A 128 -18.11 -4.13 -4.71
C THR A 128 -17.98 -3.44 -6.09
N HIS A 129 -16.83 -3.55 -6.77
CA HIS A 129 -16.65 -2.93 -8.10
C HIS A 129 -16.25 -3.89 -9.23
N VAL A 130 -16.04 -5.19 -8.97
CA VAL A 130 -15.71 -6.17 -10.02
C VAL A 130 -16.83 -7.18 -10.28
N ARG A 131 -17.90 -7.19 -9.47
CA ARG A 131 -19.17 -7.80 -9.84
C ARG A 131 -20.21 -6.74 -10.18
N SER A 132 -19.91 -5.92 -11.19
CA SER A 132 -21.00 -5.63 -12.12
C SER A 132 -21.32 -6.97 -12.76
N THR A 133 -22.43 -7.57 -12.32
CA THR A 133 -23.21 -8.46 -13.16
C THR A 133 -23.58 -7.66 -14.41
N LYS A 134 -22.63 -7.48 -15.34
CA LYS A 134 -22.92 -6.83 -16.60
C LYS A 134 -23.94 -7.76 -17.25
N SER A 135 -25.18 -7.27 -17.40
CA SER A 135 -26.24 -8.03 -18.04
C SER A 135 -25.82 -8.17 -19.49
N TRP A 136 -25.37 -9.37 -19.88
CA TRP A 136 -25.02 -9.68 -21.25
C TRP A 136 -26.24 -10.29 -21.93
N GLY A 137 -26.51 -9.88 -23.16
CA GLY A 137 -27.56 -10.47 -23.99
C GLY A 137 -27.06 -10.76 -25.41
N PRO A 138 -27.86 -11.44 -26.25
CA PRO A 138 -27.51 -11.67 -27.65
C PRO A 138 -27.37 -10.34 -28.40
N ALA A 139 -26.54 -10.32 -29.45
CA ALA A 139 -26.43 -9.15 -30.32
C ALA A 139 -27.79 -8.87 -31.02
N TYR A 140 -28.34 -7.69 -30.79
CA TYR A 140 -29.56 -7.23 -31.43
C TYR A 140 -29.28 -6.72 -32.83
N ILE A 141 -30.12 -7.13 -33.78
CA ILE A 141 -30.02 -6.73 -35.18
C ILE A 141 -31.23 -5.86 -35.50
N GLN A 142 -30.99 -4.68 -36.08
CA GLN A 142 -32.09 -3.79 -36.49
C GLN A 142 -33.04 -4.50 -37.47
N GLY A 143 -34.34 -4.38 -37.24
CA GLY A 143 -35.38 -5.12 -37.94
C GLY A 143 -35.83 -6.41 -37.26
N THR A 144 -35.21 -6.80 -36.13
CA THR A 144 -35.70 -7.93 -35.31
C THR A 144 -36.74 -7.45 -34.30
N SER A 145 -37.78 -8.27 -34.07
CA SER A 145 -38.88 -7.86 -33.20
C SER A 145 -38.43 -7.74 -31.74
N CYS A 146 -38.83 -6.66 -31.08
CA CYS A 146 -38.70 -6.45 -29.65
C CYS A 146 -40.00 -5.86 -29.08
N THR A 147 -40.19 -5.92 -27.76
CA THR A 147 -41.39 -5.35 -27.13
C THR A 147 -41.23 -3.83 -27.02
N PRO A 148 -42.11 -3.00 -27.61
CA PRO A 148 -42.00 -1.54 -27.52
C PRO A 148 -41.82 -1.04 -26.08
N GLY A 149 -40.76 -0.26 -25.84
CA GLY A 149 -40.41 0.29 -24.52
C GLY A 149 -39.68 -0.66 -23.58
N GLU A 150 -39.46 -1.93 -23.95
CA GLU A 150 -38.67 -2.87 -23.17
C GLU A 150 -37.18 -2.48 -23.15
N GLN A 151 -36.57 -2.58 -21.99
CA GLN A 151 -35.13 -2.47 -21.82
C GLN A 151 -34.50 -3.85 -21.82
N PHE A 152 -33.47 -4.03 -22.64
CA PHE A 152 -32.77 -5.31 -22.75
C PHE A 152 -31.28 -5.09 -22.96
N SER A 153 -30.50 -6.17 -22.78
CA SER A 153 -29.08 -6.16 -23.05
C SER A 153 -28.79 -6.69 -24.45
N SER A 154 -27.95 -5.99 -25.21
CA SER A 154 -27.35 -6.49 -26.46
C SER A 154 -25.84 -6.51 -26.29
N GLU A 155 -25.27 -7.71 -26.23
CA GLU A 155 -23.90 -7.93 -25.79
C GLU A 155 -23.68 -7.19 -24.46
N CYS A 156 -22.78 -6.20 -24.43
CA CYS A 156 -22.47 -5.44 -23.25
C CYS A 156 -23.18 -4.08 -23.18
N ASN A 157 -24.05 -3.79 -24.16
CA ASN A 157 -24.81 -2.55 -24.27
C ASN A 157 -26.21 -2.71 -23.69
N THR A 158 -26.76 -1.59 -23.22
CA THR A 158 -28.16 -1.50 -22.79
C THR A 158 -28.95 -0.85 -23.91
N CYS A 159 -30.04 -1.49 -24.29
CA CYS A 159 -30.91 -1.08 -25.38
C CYS A 159 -32.33 -0.81 -24.89
N VAL A 160 -33.05 0.05 -25.60
CA VAL A 160 -34.48 0.28 -25.43
C VAL A 160 -35.17 0.08 -26.77
N CYS A 161 -36.19 -0.77 -26.81
CA CYS A 161 -36.96 -1.01 -28.02
C CYS A 161 -37.84 0.18 -28.38
N ASP A 162 -37.81 0.58 -29.65
CA ASP A 162 -38.58 1.69 -30.18
C ASP A 162 -40.08 1.35 -30.34
N PRO A 163 -40.97 2.35 -30.50
CA PRO A 163 -42.41 2.12 -30.68
C PRO A 163 -42.80 1.28 -31.90
N ASP A 164 -41.90 1.14 -32.89
CA ASP A 164 -42.11 0.31 -34.08
C ASP A 164 -41.99 -1.20 -33.79
N GLY A 165 -41.48 -1.57 -32.61
CA GLY A 165 -41.25 -2.95 -32.19
C GLY A 165 -40.18 -3.67 -33.01
N GLN A 166 -39.37 -2.95 -33.79
CA GLN A 166 -38.40 -3.52 -34.75
C GLN A 166 -37.06 -2.77 -34.76
N SER A 167 -36.98 -1.63 -34.10
CA SER A 167 -35.75 -0.88 -33.91
C SER A 167 -35.44 -0.76 -32.42
N ALA A 168 -34.17 -0.57 -32.09
CA ALA A 168 -33.76 -0.27 -30.72
C ALA A 168 -32.58 0.71 -30.68
N GLY A 169 -32.64 1.66 -29.76
CA GLY A 169 -31.53 2.53 -29.41
C GLY A 169 -30.68 1.88 -28.32
N CYS A 170 -29.39 1.69 -28.58
CA CYS A 170 -28.44 1.07 -27.65
C CYS A 170 -27.33 2.03 -27.24
N THR A 171 -26.75 1.82 -26.05
CA THR A 171 -25.48 2.43 -25.68
C THR A 171 -24.34 1.93 -26.60
N LEU A 172 -23.23 2.68 -26.66
CA LEU A 172 -22.06 2.36 -27.50
C LEU A 172 -20.82 2.07 -26.63
N MET A 173 -20.94 1.07 -25.77
CA MET A 173 -19.84 0.52 -24.99
C MET A 173 -18.98 -0.39 -25.87
N LEU A 174 -17.67 -0.28 -25.71
CA LEU A 174 -16.73 -1.26 -26.27
C LEU A 174 -16.88 -2.57 -25.50
N CYS A 175 -17.41 -3.60 -26.17
CA CYS A 175 -17.52 -4.94 -25.62
C CYS A 175 -16.18 -5.68 -25.81
N VAL A 176 -15.64 -6.24 -24.72
CA VAL A 176 -14.32 -6.88 -24.65
C VAL A 176 -14.42 -8.35 -24.28
#